data_AF-A0A2D4ITC7-F1
#
_entry.id   AF-A0A2D4ITC7-F1
#
_cell.length_a   1.000
_cell.length_b   1.000
_cell.length_c   1.000
_cell.angle_alpha   90.00
_cell.angle_beta   90.00
_cell.angle_gamma   90.00
#
_symmetry.space_group_name_H-M   'P 1'
#
loop_
_entity.id
_entity.type
_entity.pdbx_description
1 polymer ?
#
loop_
_entity_poly.entity_id
_entity_poly.type
_entity_poly.pdbx_seq_one_letter_code
_entity_poly.pdbx_strand_id
1 'polypeptide(L)'
;MRYNTNLTNRKNNMISASQQLKAKLNFFQQSIHLDLERYSDQMTYGISSEKMLKAWKDMEEKASLCKKVADIGSLDEQIMALHTEIVELQRSLHVRRQNDVMENLEQRAIELYKQLKSRPPGHVYSDSTEMVRIIVQTVQSQDCVLKELFRHLSKLLGCKQKIIDLLPSIDVALNSIKEADNSVMQMQGKRQREIWHLLKIACTQSSARSASSSVDGPVPSSVPAWLSQTAQANV
;
A
#
# COMPACT_ATOMS: atom_id res chain seq x y z
N MET A 1 17.56 -9.45 5.71
CA MET A 1 17.50 -7.98 5.56
C MET A 1 17.11 -7.53 4.15
N ARG A 2 17.84 -7.90 3.07
CA ARG A 2 17.50 -7.47 1.69
C ARG A 2 16.03 -7.74 1.27
N TYR A 3 15.50 -8.92 1.61
CA TYR A 3 14.09 -9.27 1.35
C TYR A 3 13.10 -8.34 2.07
N ASN A 4 13.39 -7.95 3.31
CA ASN A 4 12.56 -7.05 4.09
C ASN A 4 12.57 -5.63 3.48
N THR A 5 13.74 -5.11 3.11
CA THR A 5 13.84 -3.83 2.39
C THR A 5 13.04 -3.84 1.09
N ASN A 6 13.12 -4.93 0.31
CA ASN A 6 12.34 -5.08 -0.91
C ASN A 6 10.83 -5.09 -0.63
N LEU A 7 10.39 -5.83 0.39
CA LEU A 7 9.00 -5.88 0.84
C LEU A 7 8.49 -4.50 1.23
N THR A 8 9.26 -3.74 2.04
CA THR A 8 8.90 -2.37 2.43
C THR A 8 8.78 -1.44 1.23
N ASN A 9 9.71 -1.52 0.28
CA ASN A 9 9.65 -0.70 -0.94
C ASN A 9 8.40 -1.02 -1.77
N ARG A 10 8.10 -2.31 -1.97
CA ARG A 10 6.89 -2.74 -2.70
C ARG A 10 5.61 -2.34 -1.97
N LYS A 11 5.55 -2.51 -0.65
CA LYS A 11 4.44 -2.06 0.21
C LYS A 11 4.19 -0.58 0.03
N ASN A 12 5.22 0.26 0.14
CA ASN A 12 5.06 1.72 0.06
C ASN A 12 4.55 2.14 -1.33
N ASN A 13 5.03 1.51 -2.39
CA ASN A 13 4.52 1.72 -3.74
C ASN A 13 3.03 1.33 -3.84
N MET A 14 2.66 0.16 -3.31
CA MET A 14 1.26 -0.31 -3.29
C MET A 14 0.33 0.65 -2.53
N ILE A 15 0.76 1.15 -1.36
CA ILE A 15 -0.01 2.12 -0.58
C ILE A 15 -0.19 3.42 -1.37
N SER A 16 0.89 3.94 -1.97
CA SER A 16 0.80 5.17 -2.77
C SER A 16 -0.14 5.01 -3.97
N ALA A 17 -0.02 3.92 -4.71
CA ALA A 17 -0.89 3.62 -5.85
C ALA A 17 -2.38 3.47 -5.42
N SER A 18 -2.64 2.77 -4.31
CA SER A 18 -3.99 2.64 -3.74
C SER A 18 -4.58 3.99 -3.36
N GLN A 19 -3.80 4.85 -2.69
CA GLN A 19 -4.25 6.20 -2.29
C GLN A 19 -4.56 7.07 -3.51
N GLN A 20 -3.72 7.03 -4.55
CA GLN A 20 -3.97 7.75 -5.79
C GLN A 20 -5.27 7.29 -6.47
N LEU A 21 -5.49 5.97 -6.56
CA LEU A 21 -6.72 5.41 -7.11
C LEU A 21 -7.95 5.83 -6.28
N LYS A 22 -7.87 5.78 -4.95
CA LYS A 22 -8.96 6.25 -4.06
C LYS A 22 -9.30 7.72 -4.31
N ALA A 23 -8.29 8.58 -4.45
CA ALA A 23 -8.50 10.00 -4.72
C ALA A 23 -9.20 10.23 -6.08
N LYS A 24 -8.72 9.56 -7.14
CA LYS A 24 -9.33 9.64 -8.48
C LYS A 24 -10.76 9.09 -8.48
N LEU A 25 -11.02 8.00 -7.77
CA LEU A 25 -12.35 7.43 -7.61
C LEU A 25 -13.30 8.38 -6.90
N ASN A 26 -12.87 9.01 -5.79
CA ASN A 26 -13.70 9.98 -5.08
C ASN A 26 -14.11 11.13 -6.01
N PHE A 27 -13.17 11.67 -6.78
CA PHE A 27 -13.46 12.72 -7.77
C PHE A 27 -14.41 12.22 -8.87
N PHE A 28 -14.14 11.04 -9.43
CA PHE A 28 -14.96 10.46 -10.49
C PHE A 28 -16.39 10.21 -10.01
N GLN A 29 -16.57 9.63 -8.83
CA GLN A 29 -17.87 9.31 -8.22
C GLN A 29 -18.70 10.57 -7.99
N GLN A 30 -18.11 11.62 -7.43
CA GLN A 30 -18.80 12.91 -7.26
C GLN A 30 -19.24 13.48 -8.62
N SER A 31 -18.36 13.42 -9.63
CA SER A 31 -18.66 14.00 -10.93
C SER A 31 -19.71 13.22 -11.72
N ILE A 32 -19.63 11.88 -11.77
CA ILE A 32 -20.65 11.06 -12.46
C ILE A 32 -22.01 11.18 -11.78
N HIS A 33 -22.04 11.28 -10.45
CA HIS A 33 -23.28 11.46 -9.69
C HIS A 33 -23.96 12.78 -10.04
N LEU A 34 -23.19 13.88 -10.05
CA LEU A 34 -23.68 15.19 -10.47
C LEU A 34 -24.21 15.15 -11.91
N ASP A 35 -23.47 14.53 -12.83
CA ASP A 35 -23.88 14.42 -14.22
C ASP A 35 -25.19 13.63 -14.37
N LEU A 36 -25.36 12.53 -13.63
CA LEU A 36 -26.59 11.73 -13.61
C LEU A 36 -27.78 12.50 -13.03
N GLU A 37 -27.58 13.22 -11.93
CA GLU A 37 -28.61 14.06 -11.29
C GLU A 37 -29.09 15.15 -12.27
N ARG A 38 -28.16 15.94 -12.82
CA ARG A 38 -28.48 17.02 -13.77
C ARG A 38 -29.09 16.48 -15.06
N TYR A 39 -28.62 15.33 -15.52
CA TYR A 39 -29.18 14.70 -16.71
C TYR A 39 -30.63 14.25 -16.50
N SER A 40 -30.94 13.71 -15.31
CA SER A 40 -32.29 13.31 -14.92
C SER A 40 -33.24 14.51 -14.88
N ASP A 41 -32.81 15.63 -14.30
CA ASP A 41 -33.62 16.86 -14.21
C ASP A 41 -34.04 17.38 -15.60
N GLN A 42 -33.10 17.39 -16.56
CA GLN A 42 -33.36 17.93 -17.89
C GLN A 42 -34.03 16.92 -18.85
N MET A 43 -34.14 15.63 -18.49
CA MET A 43 -34.57 14.58 -19.42
C MET A 43 -36.00 14.77 -19.96
N THR A 44 -36.88 15.42 -19.20
CA THR A 44 -38.29 15.64 -19.58
C THR A 44 -38.47 16.73 -20.64
N TYR A 45 -37.61 17.75 -20.64
CA TYR A 45 -37.76 18.96 -21.48
C TYR A 45 -36.54 19.23 -22.38
N GLY A 46 -35.47 18.46 -22.21
CA GLY A 46 -34.18 18.61 -22.90
C GLY A 46 -33.83 17.39 -23.76
N ILE A 47 -32.54 17.05 -23.82
CA ILE A 47 -32.04 15.96 -24.66
C ILE A 47 -32.08 14.64 -23.89
N SER A 48 -32.91 13.71 -24.35
CA SER A 48 -33.00 12.36 -23.79
C SER A 48 -32.28 11.31 -24.65
N SER A 49 -31.59 10.39 -23.99
CA SER A 49 -30.76 9.32 -24.55
C SER A 49 -30.59 8.21 -23.51
N GLU A 50 -31.45 7.21 -23.59
CA GLU A 50 -31.43 6.05 -22.69
C GLU A 50 -30.11 5.28 -22.76
N LYS A 51 -29.52 5.18 -23.97
CA LYS A 51 -28.22 4.52 -24.18
C LYS A 51 -27.10 5.19 -23.39
N MET A 52 -27.08 6.52 -23.35
CA MET A 52 -26.08 7.28 -22.61
C MET A 52 -26.30 7.13 -21.11
N LEU A 53 -27.54 7.26 -20.65
CA LEU A 53 -27.91 7.09 -19.25
C LEU A 53 -27.51 5.71 -18.72
N LYS A 54 -27.77 4.65 -19.50
CA LYS A 54 -27.32 3.29 -19.15
C LYS A 54 -25.80 3.22 -19.07
N ALA A 55 -25.08 3.74 -20.07
CA ALA A 55 -23.62 3.72 -20.06
C ALA A 55 -23.02 4.47 -18.86
N TRP A 56 -23.63 5.57 -18.41
CA TRP A 56 -23.19 6.34 -17.24
C TRP A 56 -23.45 5.59 -15.94
N LYS A 57 -24.59 4.91 -15.81
CA LYS A 57 -24.86 4.00 -14.68
C LYS A 57 -23.88 2.83 -14.65
N ASP A 58 -23.58 2.23 -15.80
CA ASP A 58 -22.57 1.16 -15.91
C ASP A 58 -21.18 1.67 -15.47
N MET A 59 -20.83 2.92 -15.78
CA MET A 59 -19.57 3.54 -15.31
C MET A 59 -19.56 3.75 -13.78
N GLU A 60 -20.68 4.16 -13.18
CA GLU A 60 -20.81 4.33 -11.73
C GLU A 60 -20.68 2.98 -10.99
N GLU A 61 -21.31 1.92 -11.51
CA GLU A 61 -21.16 0.57 -10.98
C GLU A 61 -19.71 0.08 -11.10
N LYS A 62 -19.10 0.28 -12.28
CA LYS A 62 -17.69 -0.09 -12.50
C LYS A 62 -16.74 0.66 -11.57
N ALA A 63 -16.99 1.94 -11.27
CA ALA A 63 -16.22 2.69 -10.29
C ALA A 63 -16.34 2.08 -8.88
N SER A 64 -17.51 1.55 -8.51
CA SER A 64 -17.71 0.84 -7.24
C SER A 64 -16.89 -0.46 -7.15
N LEU A 65 -16.72 -1.18 -8.27
CA LEU A 65 -15.81 -2.33 -8.34
C LEU A 65 -14.35 -1.90 -8.20
N CYS A 66 -13.93 -0.85 -8.89
CA CYS A 66 -12.58 -0.29 -8.76
C CYS A 66 -12.26 0.16 -7.32
N LYS A 67 -13.27 0.64 -6.57
CA LYS A 67 -13.12 1.00 -5.16
C LYS A 67 -12.76 -0.20 -4.28
N LYS A 68 -13.33 -1.38 -4.56
CA LYS A 68 -12.95 -2.63 -3.87
C LYS A 68 -11.51 -3.03 -4.19
N VAL A 69 -11.07 -2.86 -5.43
CA VAL A 69 -9.66 -3.12 -5.83
C VAL A 69 -8.67 -2.19 -5.11
N ALA A 70 -9.08 -0.96 -4.82
CA ALA A 70 -8.26 -0.02 -4.06
C ALA A 70 -8.13 -0.39 -2.58
N ASP A 71 -8.96 -1.32 -2.06
CA ASP A 71 -8.89 -1.78 -0.69
C ASP A 71 -7.79 -2.84 -0.52
N ILE A 72 -6.69 -2.42 0.10
CA ILE A 72 -5.49 -3.23 0.35
C ILE A 72 -5.34 -3.59 1.84
N GLY A 73 -6.36 -3.34 2.67
CA GLY A 73 -6.26 -3.41 4.13
C GLY A 73 -5.75 -4.77 4.64
N SER A 74 -6.31 -5.87 4.14
CA SER A 74 -5.92 -7.22 4.55
C SER A 74 -4.46 -7.55 4.22
N LEU A 75 -3.94 -7.04 3.10
CA LEU A 75 -2.55 -7.28 2.69
C LEU A 75 -1.59 -6.38 3.48
N ASP A 76 -1.99 -5.14 3.78
CA ASP A 76 -1.22 -4.23 4.63
C ASP A 76 -1.08 -4.77 6.06
N GLU A 77 -2.17 -5.29 6.63
CA GLU A 77 -2.19 -5.92 7.96
C GLU A 77 -1.24 -7.13 8.03
N GLN A 78 -1.27 -8.02 7.03
CA GLN A 78 -0.37 -9.16 6.95
C GLN A 78 1.10 -8.73 6.90
N ILE A 79 1.41 -7.71 6.09
CA ILE A 79 2.77 -7.19 6.00
C ILE A 79 3.21 -6.52 7.32
N MET A 80 2.31 -5.81 8.00
CA MET A 80 2.58 -5.22 9.31
C MET A 80 2.84 -6.26 10.38
N ALA A 81 2.01 -7.31 10.44
CA ALA A 81 2.20 -8.43 11.37
C ALA A 81 3.58 -9.10 11.17
N LEU A 82 3.97 -9.33 9.92
CA LEU A 82 5.28 -9.88 9.59
C LEU A 82 6.43 -8.91 9.95
N HIS A 83 6.25 -7.61 9.77
CA HIS A 83 7.25 -6.63 10.20
C HIS A 83 7.46 -6.66 11.71
N THR A 84 6.37 -6.74 12.49
CA THR A 84 6.44 -6.87 13.95
C THR A 84 7.21 -8.14 14.35
N GLU A 85 6.87 -9.29 13.76
CA GLU A 85 7.56 -10.56 14.01
C GLU A 85 9.07 -10.46 13.73
N ILE A 86 9.46 -9.82 12.62
CA ILE A 86 10.87 -9.62 12.27
C ILE A 86 11.59 -8.73 13.29
N VAL A 87 10.96 -7.63 13.72
CA VAL A 87 11.55 -6.71 14.69
C VAL A 87 11.71 -7.37 16.06
N GLU A 88 10.74 -8.17 16.50
CA GLU A 88 10.82 -8.95 17.73
C GLU A 88 11.97 -9.96 17.68
N LEU A 89 12.14 -10.67 16.55
CA LEU A 89 13.25 -11.59 16.36
C LEU A 89 14.62 -10.89 16.41
N GLN A 90 14.72 -9.70 15.81
CA GLN A 90 15.95 -8.89 15.84
C GLN A 90 16.28 -8.36 17.23
N ARG A 91 15.27 -8.13 18.08
CA ARG A 91 15.43 -7.67 19.45
C ARG A 91 15.77 -8.79 20.44
N SER A 92 15.91 -10.03 20.01
CA SER A 92 16.15 -11.17 20.91
C SER A 92 17.47 -11.02 21.71
N LEU A 93 17.35 -10.65 22.98
CA LEU A 93 18.47 -10.45 23.93
C LEU A 93 19.15 -11.75 24.37
N HIS A 94 18.54 -12.90 24.08
CA HIS A 94 18.93 -14.21 24.61
C HIS A 94 20.28 -14.69 24.06
N VAL A 95 20.59 -14.42 22.79
CA VAL A 95 21.87 -14.82 22.17
C VAL A 95 23.05 -14.07 22.81
N ARG A 96 22.87 -12.79 23.16
CA ARG A 96 23.93 -11.98 23.78
C ARG A 96 24.26 -12.45 25.19
N ARG A 97 23.25 -12.70 26.03
CA ARG A 97 23.47 -13.18 27.42
C ARG A 97 24.09 -14.58 27.49
N GLN A 98 23.80 -15.45 26.53
CA GLN A 98 24.37 -16.79 26.48
C GLN A 98 25.85 -16.79 26.06
N ASN A 99 26.25 -15.84 25.20
CA ASN A 99 27.64 -15.64 24.82
C ASN A 99 28.51 -15.30 26.05
N ASP A 100 28.01 -14.44 26.94
CA ASP A 100 28.71 -14.04 28.17
C ASP A 100 29.00 -15.25 29.10
N VAL A 101 28.11 -16.24 29.16
CA VAL A 101 28.32 -17.45 29.99
C VAL A 101 29.42 -18.34 29.42
N MET A 102 29.46 -18.51 28.10
CA MET A 102 30.50 -19.30 27.45
C MET A 102 31.87 -18.62 27.56
N GLU A 103 31.96 -17.30 27.35
CA GLU A 103 33.18 -16.52 27.53
C GLU A 103 33.73 -16.62 28.97
N ASN A 104 32.85 -16.59 29.97
CA ASN A 104 33.25 -16.77 31.37
C ASN A 104 33.82 -18.18 31.66
N LEU A 105 33.25 -19.23 31.05
CA LEU A 105 33.77 -20.60 31.20
C LEU A 105 35.14 -20.75 30.54
N GLU A 106 35.34 -20.16 29.36
CA GLU A 106 36.62 -20.11 28.68
C GLU A 106 37.67 -19.39 29.54
N GLN A 107 37.34 -18.21 30.06
CA GLN A 107 38.25 -17.41 30.88
C GLN A 107 38.71 -18.18 32.14
N ARG A 108 37.79 -18.88 32.81
CA ARG A 108 38.12 -19.74 33.96
C ARG A 108 39.03 -20.91 33.58
N ALA A 109 38.82 -21.54 32.42
CA ALA A 109 39.69 -22.60 31.94
C ALA A 109 41.13 -22.09 31.68
N ILE A 110 41.24 -20.91 31.06
CA ILE A 110 42.53 -20.25 30.80
C ILE A 110 43.26 -19.96 32.12
N GLU A 111 42.56 -19.48 33.14
CA GLU A 111 43.14 -19.18 34.45
C GLU A 111 43.67 -20.42 35.16
N LEU A 112 42.90 -21.52 35.17
CA LEU A 112 43.35 -22.79 35.75
C LEU A 112 44.57 -23.35 35.02
N TYR A 113 44.60 -23.23 33.69
CA TYR A 113 45.74 -23.65 32.90
C TYR A 113 47.00 -22.82 33.21
N LYS A 114 46.85 -21.49 33.36
CA LYS A 114 47.96 -20.61 33.79
C LYS A 114 48.50 -21.02 35.15
N GLN A 115 47.61 -21.28 36.12
CA GLN A 115 47.99 -21.71 37.47
C GLN A 115 48.75 -23.05 37.45
N LEU A 116 48.33 -23.99 36.60
CA LEU A 116 49.03 -25.25 36.41
C LEU A 116 50.45 -25.05 35.87
N LYS A 117 50.61 -24.15 34.89
CA LYS A 117 51.91 -23.84 34.26
C LYS A 117 52.88 -23.11 35.20
N SER A 118 52.38 -22.31 36.13
CA SER A 118 53.19 -21.55 37.09
C SER A 118 53.63 -22.36 38.33
N ARG A 119 53.33 -23.68 38.39
CA ARG A 119 53.55 -24.49 39.59
C ARG A 119 55.02 -24.94 39.74
N PRO A 120 55.62 -24.89 40.96
CA PRO A 120 57.01 -25.30 41.18
C PRO A 120 57.23 -26.83 41.11
N PRO A 121 58.44 -27.28 40.71
CA PRO A 121 58.78 -28.69 40.58
C PRO A 121 58.92 -29.33 41.97
N GLY A 122 57.97 -30.19 42.33
CA GLY A 122 57.91 -30.86 43.64
C GLY A 122 56.49 -31.22 44.09
N HIS A 123 55.46 -30.66 43.45
CA HIS A 123 54.07 -30.96 43.75
C HIS A 123 53.58 -32.18 42.95
N VAL A 124 53.40 -33.33 43.61
CA VAL A 124 53.22 -34.64 42.93
C VAL A 124 51.77 -34.94 42.51
N TYR A 125 50.77 -34.26 43.07
CA TYR A 125 49.35 -34.49 42.71
C TYR A 125 48.55 -33.19 42.63
N SER A 126 47.69 -33.08 41.62
CA SER A 126 46.71 -32.00 41.46
C SER A 126 45.36 -32.60 41.08
N ASP A 127 44.33 -32.26 41.85
CA ASP A 127 42.95 -32.60 41.52
C ASP A 127 42.52 -31.91 40.22
N SER A 128 41.90 -32.65 39.32
CA SER A 128 41.39 -32.17 38.03
C SER A 128 39.88 -31.88 38.06
N THR A 129 39.22 -32.06 39.21
CA THR A 129 37.77 -31.91 39.38
C THR A 129 37.25 -30.58 38.86
N GLU A 130 37.95 -29.47 39.12
CA GLU A 130 37.51 -28.14 38.67
C GLU A 130 37.60 -27.98 37.13
N MET A 131 38.64 -28.53 36.50
CA MET A 131 38.78 -28.53 35.05
C MET A 131 37.70 -29.41 34.40
N VAL A 132 37.43 -30.59 34.98
CA VAL A 132 36.34 -31.48 34.55
C VAL A 132 34.98 -30.77 34.69
N ARG A 133 34.75 -30.06 35.79
CA ARG A 133 33.52 -29.28 36.01
C ARG A 133 33.33 -28.21 34.94
N ILE A 134 34.38 -27.49 34.56
CA ILE A 134 34.31 -26.50 33.47
C ILE A 134 34.02 -27.17 32.14
N ILE A 135 34.71 -28.27 31.80
CA ILE A 135 34.46 -29.02 30.55
C ILE A 135 32.99 -29.46 30.46
N VAL A 136 32.45 -30.04 31.53
CA VAL A 136 31.04 -30.48 31.57
C VAL A 136 30.09 -29.29 31.39
N GLN A 137 30.33 -28.17 32.09
CA GLN A 137 29.52 -26.97 31.96
C GLN A 137 29.59 -26.36 30.56
N THR A 138 30.76 -26.37 29.93
CA THR A 138 30.93 -25.87 28.55
C THR A 138 30.14 -26.72 27.56
N VAL A 139 30.19 -28.04 27.66
CA VAL A 139 29.43 -28.94 26.77
C VAL A 139 27.92 -28.76 26.96
N GLN A 140 27.44 -28.64 28.20
CA GLN A 140 26.03 -28.39 28.48
C GLN A 140 25.56 -27.02 28.00
N SER A 141 26.37 -25.98 28.24
CA SER A 141 26.09 -24.62 27.77
C SER A 141 26.05 -24.58 26.24
N GLN A 142 27.01 -25.24 25.58
CA GLN A 142 27.07 -25.33 24.13
C GLN A 142 25.82 -26.02 23.53
N ASP A 143 25.38 -27.15 24.08
CA ASP A 143 24.16 -27.84 23.62
C ASP A 143 22.91 -26.94 23.78
N CYS A 144 22.81 -26.21 24.89
CA CYS A 144 21.74 -25.24 25.12
C CYS A 144 21.76 -24.10 24.09
N VAL A 145 22.93 -23.48 23.87
CA VAL A 145 23.11 -22.39 22.90
C VAL A 145 22.82 -22.85 21.49
N LEU A 146 23.27 -24.05 21.11
CA LEU A 146 23.08 -24.59 19.77
C LEU A 146 21.59 -24.83 19.47
N LYS A 147 20.85 -25.44 20.42
CA LYS A 147 19.40 -25.62 20.31
C LYS A 147 18.67 -24.28 20.19
N GLU A 148 19.06 -23.30 21.00
CA GLU A 148 18.51 -21.95 20.96
C GLU A 148 18.76 -21.30 19.59
N LEU A 149 19.99 -21.37 19.08
CA LEU A 149 20.39 -20.83 17.79
C LEU A 149 19.58 -21.43 16.64
N PHE A 150 19.42 -22.75 16.60
CA PHE A 150 18.64 -23.41 15.54
C PHE A 150 17.18 -23.01 15.57
N ARG A 151 16.58 -22.86 16.76
CA ARG A 151 15.19 -22.39 16.88
C ARG A 151 15.06 -20.92 16.44
N HIS A 152 16.03 -20.05 16.73
CA HIS A 152 16.04 -18.69 16.20
C HIS A 152 16.21 -18.67 14.67
N LEU A 153 17.13 -19.46 14.14
CA LEU A 153 17.34 -19.59 12.70
C LEU A 153 16.08 -20.11 11.99
N SER A 154 15.38 -21.07 12.59
CA SER A 154 14.12 -21.62 12.05
C SER A 154 13.05 -20.53 11.95
N LYS A 155 12.90 -19.69 12.98
CA LYS A 155 11.97 -18.53 12.92
C LYS A 155 12.37 -17.53 11.84
N LEU A 156 13.66 -17.20 11.72
CA LEU A 156 14.17 -16.31 10.67
C LEU A 156 13.90 -16.84 9.25
N LEU A 157 14.09 -18.14 9.04
CA LEU A 157 13.77 -18.81 7.77
C LEU A 157 12.26 -18.77 7.50
N GLY A 158 11.43 -18.99 8.53
CA GLY A 158 9.98 -18.83 8.45
C GLY A 158 9.55 -17.42 8.03
N CYS A 159 10.09 -16.38 8.65
CA CYS A 159 9.83 -15.00 8.23
C CYS A 159 10.26 -14.75 6.79
N LYS A 160 11.44 -15.25 6.38
CA LYS A 160 11.90 -15.12 4.99
C LYS A 160 10.92 -15.76 4.00
N GLN A 161 10.40 -16.94 4.32
CA GLN A 161 9.41 -17.62 3.47
C GLN A 161 8.12 -16.80 3.36
N LYS A 162 7.59 -16.30 4.49
CA LYS A 162 6.42 -15.41 4.50
C LYS A 162 6.62 -14.18 3.60
N ILE A 163 7.82 -13.58 3.57
CA ILE A 163 8.12 -12.46 2.65
C ILE A 163 8.03 -12.91 1.19
N ILE A 164 8.62 -14.06 0.86
CA ILE A 164 8.60 -14.61 -0.50
C ILE A 164 7.16 -14.86 -0.97
N ASP A 165 6.31 -15.36 -0.08
CA ASP A 165 4.91 -15.69 -0.41
C ASP A 165 4.03 -14.42 -0.54
N LEU A 166 4.35 -13.35 0.19
CA LEU A 166 3.62 -12.08 0.12
C LEU A 166 3.95 -11.25 -1.13
N LEU A 167 5.18 -11.33 -1.65
CA LEU A 167 5.62 -10.51 -2.79
C LEU A 167 4.73 -10.66 -4.04
N PRO A 168 4.38 -11.87 -4.50
CA PRO A 168 3.45 -12.05 -5.62
C PRO A 168 2.08 -11.40 -5.38
N SER A 169 1.57 -11.48 -4.15
CA SER A 169 0.28 -10.88 -3.78
C SER A 169 0.31 -9.35 -3.91
N ILE A 170 1.43 -8.72 -3.54
CA ILE A 170 1.63 -7.28 -3.72
C ILE A 170 1.69 -6.91 -5.21
N ASP A 171 2.37 -7.72 -6.03
CA ASP A 171 2.48 -7.46 -7.47
C ASP A 171 1.11 -7.60 -8.17
N VAL A 172 0.29 -8.58 -7.77
CA VAL A 172 -1.09 -8.72 -8.25
C VAL A 172 -1.94 -7.51 -7.84
N ALA A 173 -1.84 -7.05 -6.59
CA ALA A 173 -2.55 -5.87 -6.12
C ALA A 173 -2.14 -4.61 -6.90
N LEU A 174 -0.84 -4.40 -7.11
CA LEU A 174 -0.31 -3.28 -7.90
C LEU A 174 -0.83 -3.28 -9.35
N ASN A 175 -0.83 -4.43 -10.01
CA ASN A 175 -1.35 -4.54 -11.38
C ASN A 175 -2.85 -4.26 -11.42
N SER A 176 -3.62 -4.81 -10.48
CA SER A 176 -5.07 -4.59 -10.38
C SER A 176 -5.40 -3.11 -10.14
N ILE A 177 -4.66 -2.45 -9.25
CA ILE A 177 -4.80 -1.01 -8.99
C ILE A 177 -4.50 -0.20 -10.25
N LYS A 178 -3.43 -0.55 -10.99
CA LYS A 178 -3.07 0.13 -12.23
C LYS A 178 -4.14 -0.02 -13.32
N GLU A 179 -4.74 -1.20 -13.45
CA GLU A 179 -5.84 -1.43 -14.39
C GLU A 179 -7.09 -0.64 -14.01
N ALA A 180 -7.44 -0.64 -12.72
CA ALA A 180 -8.54 0.16 -12.19
C ALA A 180 -8.31 1.67 -12.42
N ASP A 181 -7.09 2.16 -12.18
CA ASP A 181 -6.69 3.55 -12.44
C ASP A 181 -6.91 3.95 -13.91
N ASN A 182 -6.39 3.14 -14.82
CA ASN A 182 -6.58 3.34 -16.26
C ASN A 182 -8.06 3.32 -16.65
N SER A 183 -8.84 2.39 -16.09
CA SER A 183 -10.28 2.32 -16.35
C SER A 183 -11.01 3.59 -15.87
N VAL A 184 -10.69 4.11 -14.68
CA VAL A 184 -11.29 5.35 -14.16
C VAL A 184 -10.94 6.53 -15.07
N MET A 185 -9.69 6.65 -15.50
CA MET A 185 -9.27 7.71 -16.42
C MET A 185 -9.98 7.63 -17.78
N GLN A 186 -10.16 6.42 -18.32
CA GLN A 186 -10.90 6.21 -19.56
C GLN A 186 -12.39 6.56 -19.44
N MET A 187 -13.03 6.14 -18.34
CA MET A 187 -14.43 6.47 -18.06
C MET A 187 -14.62 7.99 -17.93
N GLN A 188 -13.73 8.66 -17.21
CA GLN A 188 -13.71 10.13 -17.06
C GLN A 188 -13.65 10.82 -18.44
N GLY A 189 -12.69 10.43 -19.27
CA GLY A 189 -12.52 11.03 -20.61
C GLY A 189 -13.66 10.70 -21.58
N LYS A 190 -14.28 9.52 -21.46
CA LYS A 190 -15.48 9.17 -22.24
C LYS A 190 -16.68 10.02 -21.83
N ARG A 191 -16.95 10.10 -20.52
CA ARG A 191 -18.05 10.90 -19.96
C ARG A 191 -17.97 12.37 -20.40
N GLN A 192 -16.80 12.99 -20.25
CA GLN A 192 -16.62 14.39 -20.66
C GLN A 192 -16.87 14.62 -22.15
N ARG A 193 -16.42 13.70 -23.02
CA ARG A 193 -16.70 13.79 -24.47
C ARG A 193 -18.19 13.65 -24.78
N GLU A 194 -18.89 12.78 -24.08
CA GLU A 194 -20.33 12.60 -24.23
C GLU A 194 -21.12 13.85 -23.83
N ILE A 195 -20.70 14.54 -22.75
CA ILE A 195 -21.27 15.85 -22.36
C ILE A 195 -21.08 16.88 -23.48
N TRP A 196 -19.87 16.99 -24.03
CA TRP A 196 -19.60 17.90 -25.16
C TRP A 196 -20.44 17.56 -26.40
N HIS A 197 -20.65 16.27 -26.67
CA HIS A 197 -21.54 15.84 -27.74
C HIS A 197 -23.00 16.25 -27.50
N LEU A 198 -23.51 16.13 -26.27
CA LEU A 198 -24.86 16.62 -25.93
C LEU A 198 -24.99 18.12 -26.17
N LEU A 199 -23.98 18.91 -25.77
CA LEU A 199 -23.98 20.35 -26.00
C LEU A 199 -24.01 20.68 -27.49
N LYS A 200 -23.21 19.99 -28.30
CA LYS A 200 -23.21 20.16 -29.76
C LYS A 200 -24.60 19.87 -30.35
N ILE A 201 -25.26 18.79 -29.90
CA ILE A 201 -26.63 18.47 -30.32
C ILE A 201 -27.59 19.60 -29.93
N ALA A 202 -27.52 20.10 -28.69
CA ALA A 202 -28.36 21.20 -28.22
C ALA A 202 -28.24 22.46 -29.09
N CYS A 203 -27.00 22.84 -29.43
CA CYS A 203 -26.75 24.01 -30.28
C CYS A 203 -27.34 23.84 -31.69
N THR A 204 -27.19 22.66 -32.30
CA THR A 204 -27.75 22.40 -33.64
C THR A 204 -29.28 22.40 -33.65
N GLN A 205 -29.91 21.81 -32.63
CA GLN A 205 -31.38 21.81 -32.51
C GLN A 205 -31.95 23.22 -32.27
N SER A 206 -31.26 24.03 -31.45
CA SER A 206 -31.66 25.42 -31.21
C SER A 206 -31.60 26.24 -32.50
N SER A 207 -30.51 26.15 -33.26
CA SER A 207 -30.34 26.88 -34.53
C SER A 207 -31.37 26.47 -35.60
N ALA A 208 -31.72 25.18 -35.68
CA ALA A 208 -32.77 24.69 -36.58
C ALA A 208 -34.17 25.22 -36.22
N ARG A 209 -34.50 25.31 -34.92
CA ARG A 209 -35.78 25.88 -34.46
C ARG A 209 -35.86 27.39 -34.77
N SER A 210 -34.78 28.14 -34.57
CA SER A 210 -34.72 29.58 -34.88
C SER A 210 -34.87 29.88 -36.37
N ALA A 211 -34.39 29.00 -37.25
CA ALA A 211 -34.57 29.13 -38.70
C ALA A 211 -36.03 28.88 -39.13
N SER A 212 -36.73 27.96 -38.46
CA SER A 212 -38.15 27.66 -38.75
C SER A 212 -39.15 28.70 -38.24
N SER A 213 -38.76 29.55 -37.28
CA SER A 213 -39.58 30.65 -36.74
C SER A 213 -39.37 31.99 -37.45
N SER A 214 -38.53 32.03 -38.49
CA SER A 214 -38.26 33.25 -39.26
C SER A 214 -39.29 33.44 -40.39
N VAL A 215 -40.54 33.66 -40.03
CA VAL A 215 -41.53 34.35 -40.87
C VAL A 215 -42.16 35.45 -40.01
N ASP A 216 -41.78 36.69 -40.35
CA ASP A 216 -42.27 38.01 -39.89
C ASP A 216 -42.16 38.43 -38.40
N GLY A 217 -41.30 39.42 -38.15
CA GLY A 217 -41.33 40.28 -36.95
C GLY A 217 -40.01 41.01 -36.67
N PRO A 218 -39.98 42.34 -36.42
CA PRO A 218 -38.74 43.09 -36.26
C PRO A 218 -38.07 42.82 -34.91
N VAL A 219 -36.75 42.66 -34.97
CA VAL A 219 -35.83 42.37 -33.86
C VAL A 219 -35.79 43.50 -32.82
N PRO A 220 -35.99 43.23 -31.51
CA PRO A 220 -35.40 44.05 -30.46
C PRO A 220 -34.07 43.42 -30.02
N SER A 221 -33.00 44.22 -30.07
CA SER A 221 -31.72 43.85 -29.47
C SER A 221 -31.89 43.80 -27.95
N SER A 222 -31.52 42.69 -27.32
CA SER A 222 -31.45 42.58 -25.87
C SER A 222 -30.25 41.72 -25.51
N VAL A 223 -29.19 42.38 -25.07
CA VAL A 223 -28.00 41.74 -24.51
C VAL A 223 -28.36 41.21 -23.11
N PRO A 224 -27.97 39.97 -22.73
CA PRO A 224 -28.28 39.45 -21.40
C PRO A 224 -27.57 40.24 -20.29
N ALA A 225 -28.32 40.62 -19.26
CA ALA A 225 -27.90 41.49 -18.14
C ALA A 225 -26.80 40.91 -17.21
N TRP A 226 -26.22 39.76 -17.53
CA TRP A 226 -25.23 39.09 -16.67
C TRP A 226 -23.77 39.46 -17.03
N LEU A 227 -23.54 40.21 -18.11
CA LEU A 227 -22.21 40.66 -18.52
C LEU A 227 -21.79 42.02 -17.92
N SER A 228 -22.61 42.65 -17.07
CA SER A 228 -22.36 44.01 -16.55
C SER A 228 -21.72 44.08 -15.15
N GLN A 229 -21.37 42.96 -14.51
CA GLN A 229 -20.96 42.98 -13.09
C GLN A 229 -19.46 42.88 -12.78
N THR A 230 -18.55 42.92 -13.76
CA THR A 230 -17.09 42.78 -13.47
C THR A 230 -16.24 44.02 -13.77
N ALA A 231 -16.79 45.22 -13.70
CA ALA A 231 -16.01 46.44 -13.89
C ALA A 231 -16.38 47.54 -12.89
N GLN A 232 -16.13 47.31 -11.59
CA GLN A 232 -15.94 48.39 -10.60
C GLN A 232 -15.45 47.83 -9.25
N ALA A 233 -14.13 47.66 -9.12
CA ALA A 233 -13.43 47.64 -7.84
C ALA A 233 -11.92 47.80 -8.10
N ASN A 234 -11.45 49.06 -8.19
CA ASN A 234 -10.10 49.48 -7.82
C ASN A 234 -9.98 51.00 -8.02
N VAL A 235 -10.19 51.75 -6.93
CA VAL A 235 -9.36 52.88 -6.50
C VAL A 235 -9.31 52.83 -4.98
#